data_AF-A0A821B2G8-F1
#
_entry.id   AF-A0A821B2G8-F1
#
_cell.length_a   1.000
_cell.length_b   1.000
_cell.length_c   1.000
_cell.angle_alpha   90.00
_cell.angle_beta   90.00
_cell.angle_gamma   90.00
#
_symmetry.space_group_name_H-M   'P 1'
#
loop_
_entity.id
_entity.type
_entity.pdbx_description
1 polymer ?
#
loop_
_entity_poly.entity_id
_entity_poly.type
_entity_poly.pdbx_seq_one_letter_code
_entity_poly.pdbx_strand_id
1 'polypeptide(L)'
;GAQNPFASSPPTDCFISQDEREFVGINGLQWTTRQEMLNIYKNKIKCEEEGLYSIRTEPQFAIGQRAFLVQTPNGNILWDCISFFDQNTIDSLKQLGGIDAIAISHPHFFGSMSDWSHEFGDVPIYIHE
;
A
#
# COMPACT_ATOMS: atom_id res chain seq x y z
N GLY A 1 -3.05 -1.98 -8.81
CA GLY A 1 -3.27 -3.42 -8.53
C GLY A 1 -4.42 -3.54 -7.56
N ALA A 2 -5.06 -4.70 -7.48
CA ALA A 2 -6.14 -4.96 -6.51
C ALA A 2 -5.80 -6.15 -5.64
N GLN A 3 -6.06 -6.00 -4.34
CA GLN A 3 -6.00 -7.11 -3.40
C GLN A 3 -7.25 -7.97 -3.56
N ASN A 4 -7.05 -9.28 -3.51
CA ASN A 4 -8.12 -10.26 -3.48
C ASN A 4 -8.13 -10.96 -2.12
N PRO A 5 -9.28 -11.54 -1.70
CA PRO A 5 -9.33 -12.35 -0.49
C PRO A 5 -8.29 -13.47 -0.49
N PHE A 6 -7.84 -13.87 0.70
CA PHE A 6 -6.94 -15.01 0.84
C PHE A 6 -7.52 -16.27 0.20
N ALA A 7 -6.72 -16.92 -0.66
CA ALA A 7 -7.06 -18.17 -1.32
C ALA A 7 -5.82 -19.09 -1.33
N SER A 8 -6.04 -20.41 -1.38
CA SER A 8 -4.95 -21.41 -1.44
C SER A 8 -4.24 -21.46 -2.80
N SER A 9 -4.80 -20.83 -3.82
CA SER A 9 -4.23 -20.71 -5.15
C SER A 9 -4.55 -19.33 -5.73
N PRO A 10 -3.69 -18.78 -6.62
CA PRO A 10 -3.95 -17.50 -7.27
C PRO A 10 -5.27 -17.53 -8.08
N PRO A 11 -6.04 -16.42 -8.13
CA PRO A 11 -7.23 -16.36 -8.96
C PRO A 11 -6.90 -16.60 -10.44
N THR A 12 -7.80 -17.27 -11.15
CA THR A 12 -7.65 -17.53 -12.59
C THR A 12 -7.85 -16.29 -13.45
N ASP A 13 -8.57 -15.31 -12.91
CA ASP A 13 -9.01 -14.10 -13.58
C ASP A 13 -9.02 -12.92 -12.60
N CYS A 14 -8.98 -11.72 -13.17
CA CYS A 14 -9.09 -10.47 -12.43
C CYS A 14 -10.01 -9.56 -13.24
N PHE A 15 -11.17 -9.20 -12.69
CA PHE A 15 -12.17 -8.38 -13.39
C PHE A 15 -11.57 -7.06 -13.90
N ILE A 16 -10.67 -6.44 -13.13
CA ILE A 16 -9.94 -5.24 -13.54
C ILE A 16 -9.09 -5.54 -14.77
N SER A 17 -8.29 -6.61 -14.76
CA SER A 17 -7.43 -6.96 -15.91
C SER A 17 -8.20 -7.46 -17.14
N GLN A 18 -9.48 -7.80 -17.00
CA GLN A 18 -10.37 -8.13 -18.13
C GLN A 18 -11.08 -6.89 -18.70
N ASP A 19 -11.01 -5.75 -18.01
CA ASP A 19 -11.49 -4.48 -18.54
C ASP A 19 -10.56 -4.02 -19.68
N GLU A 20 -11.13 -3.76 -20.86
CA GLU A 20 -10.37 -3.38 -22.06
C GLU A 20 -9.57 -2.07 -21.90
N ARG A 21 -9.94 -1.25 -20.92
CA ARG A 21 -9.25 0.01 -20.59
C ARG A 21 -7.97 -0.24 -19.80
N GLU A 22 -7.82 -1.42 -19.21
CA GLU A 22 -6.70 -1.74 -18.34
C GLU A 22 -5.52 -2.29 -19.14
N PHE A 23 -4.36 -1.69 -18.90
CA PHE A 23 -3.13 -2.15 -19.52
C PHE A 23 -2.65 -3.44 -18.85
N VAL A 24 -2.62 -4.53 -19.61
CA VAL A 24 -1.99 -5.79 -19.20
C VAL A 24 -0.61 -5.88 -19.85
N GLY A 25 0.43 -6.08 -19.03
CA GLY A 25 1.81 -6.17 -19.49
C GLY A 25 2.06 -7.37 -20.41
N ILE A 26 3.21 -7.38 -21.10
CA ILE A 26 3.59 -8.44 -22.06
C ILE A 26 3.62 -9.85 -21.44
N ASN A 27 3.86 -9.95 -20.13
CA ASN A 27 3.85 -11.20 -19.38
C ASN A 27 2.46 -11.59 -18.86
N GLY A 28 1.41 -10.89 -19.29
CA GLY A 28 0.04 -11.12 -18.84
C GLY A 28 -0.19 -10.67 -17.39
N LEU A 29 -1.29 -11.16 -16.82
CA LEU A 29 -1.63 -11.03 -15.40
C LEU A 29 -0.61 -11.80 -14.56
N GLN A 30 -0.07 -11.13 -13.54
CA GLN A 30 0.90 -11.71 -12.61
C GLN A 30 0.36 -11.55 -11.19
N TRP A 31 0.40 -12.63 -10.43
CA TRP A 31 0.01 -12.64 -9.03
C TRP A 31 1.26 -12.72 -8.15
N THR A 32 1.19 -12.07 -6.99
CA THR A 32 2.20 -12.17 -5.95
C THR A 32 1.49 -12.13 -4.61
N THR A 33 2.16 -12.64 -3.58
CA THR A 33 1.78 -12.51 -2.19
C THR A 33 2.73 -11.57 -1.47
N ARG A 34 2.30 -10.98 -0.34
CA ARG A 34 3.19 -10.21 0.53
C ARG A 34 4.42 -11.04 0.94
N GLN A 35 4.24 -12.34 1.16
CA GLN A 35 5.32 -13.24 1.59
C GLN A 35 6.37 -13.47 0.50
N GLU A 36 5.98 -13.58 -0.77
CA GLU A 36 6.92 -13.63 -1.89
C GLU A 36 7.68 -12.30 -2.04
N MET A 37 6.99 -11.18 -1.79
CA MET A 37 7.58 -9.85 -1.88
C MET A 37 8.64 -9.57 -0.81
N LEU A 38 8.53 -10.16 0.40
CA LEU A 38 9.46 -9.93 1.52
C LEU A 38 10.93 -10.20 1.17
N ASN A 39 11.21 -11.12 0.25
CA ASN A 39 12.57 -11.47 -0.13
C ASN A 39 13.17 -10.55 -1.21
N ILE A 40 12.35 -9.69 -1.80
CA ILE A 40 12.69 -8.89 -2.98
C ILE A 40 12.65 -7.39 -2.65
N TYR A 41 11.65 -6.99 -1.87
CA TYR A 41 11.30 -5.60 -1.64
C TYR A 41 11.52 -5.18 -0.19
N LYS A 42 11.83 -3.90 -0.02
CA LYS A 42 11.87 -3.19 1.26
C LYS A 42 11.23 -1.83 1.07
N ASN A 43 10.76 -1.20 2.14
CA ASN A 43 10.36 0.19 2.07
C ASN A 43 11.47 1.11 2.54
N LYS A 44 11.60 2.23 1.83
CA LYS A 44 12.40 3.37 2.23
C LYS A 44 11.48 4.45 2.77
N ILE A 45 11.69 4.79 4.03
CA ILE A 45 11.00 5.91 4.70
C ILE A 45 11.96 7.08 4.73
N LYS A 46 11.53 8.23 4.21
CA LYS A 46 12.35 9.44 4.12
C LYS A 46 11.59 10.62 4.73
N CYS A 47 12.22 11.31 5.69
CA CYS A 47 11.77 12.61 6.15
C CYS A 47 11.93 13.64 5.02
N GLU A 48 10.83 14.20 4.54
CA GLU A 48 10.83 15.24 3.50
C GLU A 48 10.88 16.63 4.14
N GLU A 49 10.16 16.81 5.25
CA GLU A 49 10.14 17.99 6.12
C GLU A 49 9.59 17.60 7.50
N GLU A 50 9.58 18.53 8.46
CA GLU A 50 9.07 18.28 9.79
C GLU A 50 7.60 17.81 9.74
N GLY A 51 7.34 16.62 10.28
CA GLY A 51 6.00 16.03 10.27
C GLY A 51 5.58 15.34 8.97
N LEU A 52 6.43 15.28 7.94
CA LEU A 52 6.10 14.66 6.65
C LEU A 52 7.14 13.63 6.22
N TYR A 53 6.71 12.38 6.09
CA TYR A 53 7.56 11.27 5.69
C TYR A 53 7.01 10.60 4.44
N SER A 54 7.85 10.41 3.42
CA SER A 54 7.49 9.59 2.28
C SER A 54 7.88 8.14 2.48
N ILE A 55 7.06 7.23 1.93
CA ILE A 55 7.25 5.78 1.98
C ILE A 55 7.22 5.26 0.54
N ARG A 56 8.30 4.57 0.14
CA ARG A 56 8.43 3.99 -1.21
C ARG A 56 8.97 2.58 -1.15
N THR A 57 8.47 1.70 -1.98
CA THR A 57 9.00 0.34 -2.15
C THR A 57 10.22 0.35 -3.07
N GLU A 58 11.31 -0.28 -2.63
CA GLU A 58 12.55 -0.48 -3.37
C GLU A 58 12.90 -1.98 -3.44
N PRO A 59 13.24 -2.55 -4.61
CA PRO A 59 13.19 -1.91 -5.94
C PRO A 59 11.77 -1.50 -6.34
N GLN A 60 11.64 -0.69 -7.40
CA GLN A 60 10.34 -0.18 -7.83
C GLN A 60 9.36 -1.33 -8.10
N PHE A 61 8.21 -1.29 -7.43
CA PHE A 61 7.10 -2.21 -7.65
C PHE A 61 5.96 -1.51 -8.39
N ALA A 62 5.35 -2.21 -9.35
CA ALA A 62 4.27 -1.71 -10.19
C ALA A 62 4.58 -0.30 -10.76
N ILE A 63 3.66 0.66 -10.60
CA ILE A 63 3.79 2.03 -11.10
C ILE A 63 4.73 2.92 -10.27
N GLY A 64 5.43 2.37 -9.27
CA GLY A 64 6.31 3.15 -8.39
C GLY A 64 5.53 4.07 -7.45
N GLN A 65 4.52 3.50 -6.79
CA GLN A 65 3.69 4.20 -5.81
C GLN A 65 4.51 4.82 -4.68
N ARG A 66 4.01 5.93 -4.14
CA ARG A 66 4.56 6.63 -2.98
C ARG A 66 3.41 7.00 -2.05
N ALA A 67 3.51 6.60 -0.79
CA ALA A 67 2.61 7.04 0.27
C ALA A 67 3.31 8.09 1.13
N PHE A 68 2.53 8.80 1.95
CA PHE A 68 3.05 9.75 2.91
C PHE A 68 2.43 9.55 4.29
N LEU A 69 3.27 9.54 5.32
CA LEU A 69 2.82 9.75 6.69
C LEU A 69 2.83 11.26 6.97
N VAL A 70 1.66 11.81 7.28
CA VAL A 70 1.45 13.20 7.68
C VAL A 70 1.17 13.22 9.17
N GLN A 71 2.08 13.79 9.97
CA GLN A 71 1.91 13.92 11.40
C GLN A 71 1.20 15.22 11.75
N THR A 72 0.22 15.14 12.66
CA THR A 72 -0.50 16.31 13.16
C THR A 72 -0.68 16.22 14.68
N PRO A 73 -0.96 17.33 15.37
CA PRO A 73 -1.27 17.30 16.80
C PRO A 73 -2.49 16.44 17.19
N ASN A 74 -3.37 16.11 16.23
CA ASN A 74 -4.60 15.37 16.45
C ASN A 74 -4.57 13.94 15.88
N GLY A 75 -3.38 13.46 15.52
CA GLY A 75 -3.18 12.13 14.94
C GLY A 75 -2.48 12.15 13.59
N ASN A 76 -1.99 11.00 13.19
CA ASN A 76 -1.25 10.77 11.96
C ASN A 76 -2.15 10.24 10.85
N ILE A 77 -2.01 10.79 9.65
CA ILE A 77 -2.73 10.33 8.46
C ILE A 77 -1.73 9.66 7.52
N LEU A 78 -2.06 8.45 7.07
CA LEU A 78 -1.41 7.87 5.90
C LEU A 78 -2.15 8.36 4.65
N TRP A 79 -1.51 9.26 3.91
CA TRP A 79 -1.97 9.72 2.61
C TRP A 79 -1.50 8.76 1.53
N ASP A 80 -2.46 8.10 0.88
CA ASP A 80 -2.29 6.99 -0.06
C ASP A 80 -1.64 5.72 0.55
N CYS A 81 -1.80 4.56 -0.11
CA CYS A 81 -1.26 3.27 0.36
C CYS A 81 -0.36 2.59 -0.69
N ILE A 82 0.83 2.15 -0.27
CA ILE A 82 1.69 1.32 -1.13
C ILE A 82 1.41 -0.16 -0.96
N SER A 83 1.58 -0.92 -2.04
CA SER A 83 1.22 -2.35 -2.10
C SER A 83 1.99 -3.25 -1.12
N PHE A 84 3.20 -2.86 -0.72
CA PHE A 84 4.08 -3.67 0.12
C PHE A 84 4.40 -2.99 1.45
N PHE A 85 4.42 -3.78 2.52
CA PHE A 85 5.01 -3.42 3.80
C PHE A 85 5.50 -4.67 4.55
N ASP A 86 6.56 -4.50 5.31
CA ASP A 86 7.18 -5.51 6.16
C ASP A 86 7.18 -5.07 7.62
N GLN A 87 7.63 -5.95 8.53
CA GLN A 87 7.69 -5.63 9.95
C GLN A 87 8.53 -4.38 10.25
N ASN A 88 9.64 -4.18 9.53
CA ASN A 88 10.48 -3.00 9.71
C ASN A 88 9.74 -1.71 9.35
N THR A 89 8.93 -1.74 8.28
CA THR A 89 8.05 -0.62 7.90
C THR A 89 7.08 -0.32 9.04
N ILE A 90 6.39 -1.36 9.54
CA ILE A 90 5.40 -1.23 10.61
C ILE A 90 6.03 -0.63 11.86
N ASP A 91 7.18 -1.16 12.29
CA ASP A 91 7.87 -0.72 13.49
C ASP A 91 8.36 0.72 13.36
N SER A 92 8.87 1.10 12.19
CA SER A 92 9.30 2.46 11.90
C SER A 92 8.14 3.45 11.97
N LEU A 93 6.97 3.10 11.43
CA LEU A 93 5.79 3.95 11.48
C LEU A 93 5.21 4.04 12.90
N LYS A 94 5.23 2.94 13.67
CA LYS A 94 4.86 2.95 15.09
C LYS A 94 5.78 3.86 15.91
N GLN A 95 7.09 3.86 15.63
CA GLN A 95 8.04 4.81 16.24
C GLN A 95 7.77 6.27 15.85
N LEU A 96 7.18 6.51 14.68
CA LEU A 96 6.71 7.82 14.23
C LEU A 96 5.29 8.16 14.74
N GLY A 97 4.76 7.41 15.71
CA GLY A 97 3.46 7.68 16.33
C GLY A 97 2.28 6.91 15.73
N GLY A 98 2.53 5.98 14.79
CA GLY A 98 1.50 5.14 14.19
C GLY A 98 0.71 5.85 13.09
N ILE A 99 -0.45 5.28 12.77
CA ILE A 99 -1.41 5.79 11.78
C ILE A 99 -2.77 5.78 12.48
N ASP A 100 -3.51 6.87 12.41
CA ASP A 100 -4.85 7.00 12.98
C ASP A 100 -5.95 6.99 11.91
N ALA A 101 -5.60 7.30 10.66
CA ALA A 101 -6.49 7.27 9.51
C ALA A 101 -5.72 7.08 8.21
N ILE A 102 -6.40 6.52 7.21
CA ILE A 102 -5.90 6.39 5.84
C ILE A 102 -6.78 7.23 4.93
N ALA A 103 -6.20 8.08 4.08
CA ALA A 103 -6.92 8.81 3.05
C ALA A 103 -6.38 8.39 1.68
N ILE A 104 -7.25 7.94 0.78
CA ILE A 104 -6.84 7.51 -0.56
C ILE A 104 -7.28 8.53 -1.59
N SER A 105 -6.33 9.02 -2.39
CA SER A 105 -6.57 10.05 -3.39
C SER A 105 -7.26 9.52 -4.66
N HIS A 106 -6.92 8.30 -5.10
CA HIS A 106 -7.49 7.69 -6.31
C HIS A 106 -7.28 6.16 -6.38
N PRO A 107 -8.02 5.43 -7.25
CA PRO A 107 -8.14 3.97 -7.19
C PRO A 107 -6.85 3.14 -7.35
N HIS A 108 -5.76 3.70 -7.88
CA HIS A 108 -4.51 2.96 -7.99
C HIS A 108 -3.94 2.54 -6.63
N PHE A 109 -4.30 3.23 -5.55
CA PHE A 109 -3.81 3.02 -4.20
C PHE A 109 -4.70 2.11 -3.33
N PHE A 110 -5.77 1.52 -3.89
CA PHE A 110 -6.64 0.59 -3.14
C PHE A 110 -5.99 -0.77 -2.84
N GLY A 111 -4.90 -1.11 -3.51
CA GLY A 111 -4.36 -2.47 -3.59
C GLY A 111 -3.87 -3.09 -2.28
N SER A 112 -3.76 -2.38 -1.17
CA SER A 112 -3.39 -2.93 0.15
C SER A 112 -4.03 -2.17 1.31
N MET A 113 -5.02 -1.31 1.04
CA MET A 113 -5.55 -0.37 2.03
C MET A 113 -6.19 -1.08 3.23
N SER A 114 -6.85 -2.23 3.00
CA SER A 114 -7.45 -3.04 4.07
C SER A 114 -6.39 -3.67 4.98
N ASP A 115 -5.30 -4.20 4.39
CA ASP A 115 -4.20 -4.76 5.17
C ASP A 115 -3.48 -3.70 6.01
N TRP A 116 -3.29 -2.49 5.45
CA TRP A 116 -2.77 -1.34 6.20
C TRP A 116 -3.71 -0.95 7.34
N SER A 117 -5.02 -0.88 7.10
CA SER A 117 -6.00 -0.56 8.14
C SER A 117 -5.95 -1.58 9.29
N HIS A 118 -6.01 -2.87 8.97
CA HIS A 118 -5.97 -3.94 9.98
C HIS A 118 -4.66 -3.91 10.79
N GLU A 119 -3.50 -3.74 10.14
CA GLU A 119 -2.19 -3.73 10.82
C GLU A 119 -2.04 -2.58 11.84
N PHE A 120 -2.74 -1.47 11.61
CA PHE A 120 -2.71 -0.29 12.48
C PHE A 120 -3.94 -0.18 13.39
N GLY A 121 -4.70 -1.25 13.56
CA GLY A 121 -5.79 -1.33 14.54
C GLY A 121 -7.17 -0.96 13.97
N ASP A 122 -7.46 -1.42 12.75
CA ASP A 122 -8.73 -1.21 12.05
C ASP A 122 -9.05 0.28 11.84
N VAL A 123 -8.02 1.07 11.51
CA VAL A 123 -8.16 2.52 11.32
C VAL A 123 -9.07 2.86 10.14
N PRO A 124 -9.85 3.95 10.23
CA PRO A 124 -10.76 4.34 9.15
C PRO A 124 -10.01 4.63 7.84
N ILE A 125 -10.62 4.20 6.73
CA ILE A 125 -10.16 4.50 5.37
C ILE A 125 -11.17 5.47 4.73
N TYR A 126 -10.68 6.64 4.34
CA TYR A 126 -11.46 7.66 3.63
C TYR A 126 -11.19 7.56 2.13
N ILE A 127 -12.27 7.39 1.36
CA ILE A 127 -12.26 7.29 -0.10
C ILE A 127 -13.27 8.32 -0.63
N HIS A 128 -12.98 8.92 -1.78
CA HIS A 128 -13.90 9.84 -2.44
C HIS A 128 -15.19 9.12 -2.92
N GLU A 129 -16.29 9.86 -3.03
CA GLU A 129 -17.53 9.38 -3.68
C GLU A 129 -17.39 9.31 -5.21
#